data_AF-A0AAQ0TKF3-F1
#
_entry.id   AF-A0AAQ0TKF3-F1
#
_cell.length_a   1.000
_cell.length_b   1.000
_cell.length_c   1.000
_cell.angle_alpha   90.00
_cell.angle_beta   90.00
_cell.angle_gamma   90.00
#
_symmetry.space_group_name_H-M   'P 1'
#
loop_
_entity.id
_entity.type
_entity.pdbx_description
1 polymer ?
#
loop_
_entity_poly.entity_id
_entity_poly.type
_entity_poly.pdbx_seq_one_letter_code
_entity_poly.pdbx_strand_id
1 'polypeptide(L)'
;MMKRLLKLLLITAAVAAFTDTATAQRRINPVKQPDPTTLQRKAKKPSGPDRSNLAERLDAQGNVVLVDTVTGLEFVDTTAVAGHVVGNIYPLLHSVTVGLDVWDPVMRIIGQDYGGASVWGTIGLHNRFFPRFEFGMSQADITPDGMNFTFKSPLAPFFKIGCAYNIFYNSDPDYQLSFGANYAFTPFSYTIENVKLLSDYWPGETDLTFPKTSTTAGYFEITAGIKVRIVKNISLGWHIKYHTILHEGRSAVGKPIYIPGFGKRGTPITGAFSVMYTLPLNKQELPRVDK
;
A
#
# COMPACT_ATOMS: atom_id res chain seq x y z
N MET A 1 -24.29 -22.63 -17.61
CA MET A 1 -24.46 -21.16 -17.73
C MET A 1 -25.20 -20.54 -16.53
N MET A 2 -26.36 -21.07 -16.14
CA MET A 2 -27.19 -20.53 -15.03
C MET A 2 -26.53 -20.50 -13.64
N LYS A 3 -25.67 -21.48 -13.31
CA LYS A 3 -24.91 -21.49 -12.04
C LYS A 3 -23.80 -20.44 -11.96
N ARG A 4 -23.25 -19.99 -13.10
CA ARG A 4 -22.24 -18.92 -13.15
C ARG A 4 -22.89 -17.54 -13.02
N LEU A 5 -24.08 -17.38 -13.62
CA LEU A 5 -24.89 -16.17 -13.49
C LEU A 5 -25.38 -15.95 -12.05
N LEU A 6 -25.84 -17.01 -11.37
CA LEU A 6 -26.26 -16.94 -9.97
C LEU A 6 -25.11 -16.59 -9.01
N LYS A 7 -23.90 -17.09 -9.29
CA LYS A 7 -22.69 -16.70 -8.56
C LYS A 7 -22.31 -15.24 -8.82
N LEU A 8 -22.43 -14.75 -10.06
CA LEU A 8 -22.18 -13.35 -10.40
C LEU A 8 -23.20 -12.40 -9.73
N LEU A 9 -24.45 -12.84 -9.58
CA LEU A 9 -25.53 -12.12 -8.89
C LEU A 9 -25.34 -12.10 -7.37
N LEU A 10 -24.86 -13.20 -6.78
CA LEU A 10 -24.45 -13.24 -5.38
C LEU A 10 -23.20 -12.40 -5.10
N ILE A 11 -22.28 -12.30 -6.07
CA ILE A 11 -21.08 -11.45 -5.96
C ILE A 11 -21.44 -9.96 -6.09
N THR A 12 -22.37 -9.59 -6.97
CA THR A 12 -22.87 -8.19 -7.03
C THR A 12 -23.67 -7.82 -5.79
N ALA A 13 -24.43 -8.75 -5.21
CA ALA A 13 -25.08 -8.54 -3.91
C ALA A 13 -24.08 -8.44 -2.74
N ALA A 14 -22.98 -9.20 -2.76
CA ALA A 14 -21.93 -9.13 -1.74
C ALA A 14 -21.07 -7.86 -1.89
N VAL A 15 -20.81 -7.39 -3.11
CA VAL A 15 -20.10 -6.11 -3.35
C VAL A 15 -21.00 -4.92 -3.02
N ALA A 16 -22.31 -5.01 -3.24
CA ALA A 16 -23.27 -3.99 -2.81
C ALA A 16 -23.43 -3.92 -1.28
N ALA A 17 -23.23 -5.03 -0.56
CA ALA A 17 -23.26 -5.07 0.91
C ALA A 17 -22.01 -4.48 1.58
N PHE A 18 -20.93 -4.23 0.83
CA PHE A 18 -19.74 -3.50 1.30
C PHE A 18 -19.68 -2.04 0.84
N THR A 19 -20.70 -1.58 0.10
CA THR A 19 -20.90 -0.15 -0.21
C THR A 19 -22.01 0.44 0.65
N ASP A 20 -22.10 0.07 1.93
CA ASP A 20 -22.71 0.97 2.89
C ASP A 20 -21.66 2.03 3.24
N THR A 21 -21.60 3.06 2.40
CA THR A 21 -21.20 4.37 2.89
C THR A 21 -22.17 4.70 4.01
N ALA A 22 -21.74 4.52 5.25
CA ALA A 22 -22.34 5.20 6.38
C ALA A 22 -22.16 6.71 6.11
N THR A 23 -23.10 7.27 5.35
CA THR A 23 -23.37 8.70 5.32
C THR A 23 -23.83 9.05 6.71
N ALA A 24 -22.87 9.29 7.60
CA ALA A 24 -23.10 10.03 8.83
C ALA A 24 -23.52 11.44 8.37
N GLN A 25 -24.82 11.59 8.12
CA GLN A 25 -25.44 12.85 7.81
C GLN A 25 -25.25 13.72 9.05
N ARG A 26 -24.20 14.54 9.03
CA ARG A 26 -23.94 15.57 10.03
C ARG A 26 -25.23 16.36 10.11
N ARG A 27 -25.96 16.28 11.24
CA ARG A 27 -27.15 17.10 11.45
C ARG A 27 -26.70 18.55 11.39
N ILE A 28 -26.92 19.19 10.24
CA ILE A 28 -26.74 20.62 10.09
C ILE A 28 -27.94 21.22 10.81
N ASN A 29 -27.72 21.76 12.01
CA ASN A 29 -28.69 22.68 12.58
C ASN A 29 -28.85 23.83 11.58
N PRO A 30 -30.07 24.14 11.10
CA PRO A 30 -30.27 25.30 10.27
C PRO A 30 -29.84 26.53 11.05
N VAL A 31 -28.83 27.24 10.55
CA VAL A 31 -28.47 28.56 11.06
C VAL A 31 -29.67 29.44 10.77
N LYS A 32 -30.37 29.92 11.81
CA LYS A 32 -31.36 30.99 11.67
C LYS A 32 -30.65 32.16 11.01
N GLN A 33 -30.97 32.43 9.75
CA GLN A 33 -30.52 33.66 9.10
C GLN A 33 -31.23 34.83 9.79
N PRO A 34 -30.50 35.83 10.31
CA PRO A 34 -31.14 37.03 10.85
C PRO A 34 -31.88 37.77 9.73
N ASP A 35 -33.02 38.37 10.07
CA ASP A 35 -33.92 39.04 9.14
C ASP A 35 -33.20 40.03 8.21
N PRO A 36 -33.60 40.11 6.92
CA PRO A 36 -32.93 40.91 5.90
C PRO A 36 -32.93 42.41 6.19
N THR A 37 -33.71 42.88 7.18
CA THR A 37 -33.75 44.27 7.64
C THR A 37 -32.56 44.67 8.50
N THR A 38 -31.67 43.74 8.90
CA THR A 38 -30.42 44.06 9.63
C THR A 38 -29.17 44.05 8.76
N LEU A 39 -29.30 43.73 7.45
CA LEU A 39 -28.18 43.66 6.50
C LEU A 39 -27.73 45.03 5.93
N GLN A 40 -28.22 46.14 6.49
CA GLN A 40 -27.71 47.48 6.19
C GLN A 40 -26.78 48.02 7.29
N ARG A 41 -25.81 47.22 7.72
CA ARG A 41 -24.49 47.76 8.04
C ARG A 41 -23.49 47.03 7.18
N LYS A 42 -23.06 47.68 6.09
CA LYS A 42 -21.86 47.27 5.34
C LYS A 42 -20.73 47.10 6.36
N ALA A 43 -20.42 45.86 6.73
CA ALA A 43 -19.17 45.54 7.39
C ALA A 43 -18.06 45.84 6.38
N LYS A 44 -17.39 46.97 6.59
CA LYS A 44 -16.22 47.40 5.83
C LYS A 44 -15.22 46.22 5.89
N LYS A 45 -14.80 45.72 4.72
CA LYS A 45 -13.72 44.73 4.61
C LYS A 45 -12.56 45.21 5.50
N PRO A 46 -12.00 44.41 6.42
CA PRO A 46 -10.92 44.90 7.27
C PRO A 46 -9.79 45.37 6.35
N SER A 47 -9.45 46.66 6.43
CA SER A 47 -8.18 47.14 5.92
C SER A 47 -7.07 46.31 6.57
N GLY A 48 -6.03 45.97 5.81
CA GLY A 48 -4.85 45.31 6.38
C GLY A 48 -4.37 46.04 7.64
N PRO A 49 -3.65 45.34 8.54
CA PRO A 49 -3.35 45.85 9.88
C PRO A 49 -2.74 47.25 9.80
N ASP A 50 -3.27 48.17 10.60
CA ASP A 50 -2.74 49.52 10.72
C ASP A 50 -1.35 49.42 11.36
N ARG A 51 -0.31 49.63 10.54
CA ARG A 51 1.10 49.39 10.91
C ARG A 51 1.62 50.34 11.98
N SER A 52 0.83 51.32 12.39
CA SER A 52 1.21 52.35 13.35
C SER A 52 1.26 51.86 14.81
N ASN A 53 0.47 50.83 15.17
CA ASN A 53 0.28 50.38 16.56
C ASN A 53 0.51 48.87 16.76
N LEU A 54 1.40 48.27 15.97
CA LEU A 54 1.79 46.86 16.10
C LEU A 54 2.91 46.71 17.14
N ALA A 55 2.70 45.84 18.13
CA ALA A 55 3.74 45.43 19.05
C ALA A 55 4.18 44.00 18.71
N GLU A 56 5.48 43.79 18.57
CA GLU A 56 6.06 42.46 18.43
C GLU A 56 6.03 41.74 19.78
N ARG A 57 5.40 40.57 19.80
CA ARG A 57 5.37 39.67 20.96
C ARG A 57 5.89 38.31 20.54
N LEU A 58 6.47 37.59 21.49
CA LEU A 58 6.81 36.19 21.32
C LEU A 58 5.65 35.35 21.85
N ASP A 59 5.08 34.50 21.00
CA ASP A 59 4.07 33.51 21.38
C ASP A 59 4.69 32.41 22.28
N ALA A 60 3.87 31.59 22.91
CA ALA A 60 4.27 30.46 23.76
C ALA A 60 5.19 29.45 23.04
N GLN A 61 5.21 29.46 21.71
CA GLN A 61 6.05 28.63 20.83
C GLN A 61 7.31 29.38 20.35
N GLY A 62 7.58 30.59 20.84
CA GLY A 62 8.75 31.39 20.49
C GLY A 62 8.68 32.07 19.11
N ASN A 63 7.51 32.11 18.48
CA ASN A 63 7.31 32.77 17.19
C ASN A 63 7.05 34.27 17.41
N VAL A 64 7.59 35.13 16.54
CA VAL A 64 7.29 36.56 16.56
C VAL A 64 5.91 36.78 15.96
N VAL A 65 4.98 37.25 16.78
CA VAL A 65 3.60 37.56 16.40
C VAL A 65 3.39 39.06 16.52
N LEU A 66 2.78 39.66 15.50
CA LEU A 66 2.42 41.06 15.49
C LEU A 66 1.06 41.22 16.16
N VAL A 67 1.05 41.84 17.32
CA VAL A 67 -0.19 42.07 18.09
C VAL A 67 -0.58 43.53 17.94
N ASP A 68 -1.78 43.78 17.41
CA ASP A 68 -2.34 45.12 17.41
C ASP A 68 -2.74 45.50 18.85
N THR A 69 -2.11 46.55 19.38
CA THR A 69 -2.28 47.00 20.77
C THR A 69 -3.67 47.56 21.07
N VAL A 70 -4.47 47.89 20.07
CA VAL A 70 -5.81 48.46 20.24
C VAL A 70 -6.91 47.41 20.08
N THR A 71 -6.75 46.46 19.16
CA THR A 71 -7.78 45.43 18.88
C THR A 71 -7.45 44.06 19.46
N GLY A 72 -6.21 43.84 19.91
CA GLY A 72 -5.75 42.56 20.44
C GLY A 72 -5.72 41.43 19.40
N LEU A 73 -5.84 41.78 18.10
CA LEU A 73 -5.78 40.80 17.03
C LEU A 73 -4.33 40.42 16.75
N GLU A 74 -4.07 39.12 16.79
CA GLU A 74 -2.77 38.52 16.56
C GLU A 74 -2.61 38.15 15.08
N PHE A 75 -1.56 38.67 14.45
CA PHE A 75 -1.20 38.33 13.08
C PHE A 75 0.15 37.61 13.08
N VAL A 76 0.12 36.33 12.73
CA VAL A 76 1.32 35.51 12.58
C VAL A 76 1.88 35.72 11.17
N ASP A 77 3.04 36.35 11.06
CA ASP A 77 3.72 36.50 9.77
C ASP A 77 4.31 35.15 9.34
N THR A 78 3.62 34.49 8.40
CA THR A 78 4.02 33.17 7.88
C THR A 78 5.38 33.22 7.15
N THR A 79 5.85 34.42 6.78
CA THR A 79 7.15 34.64 6.12
C THR A 79 8.32 34.74 7.12
N ALA A 80 8.05 35.17 8.36
CA ALA A 80 9.04 35.32 9.43
C ALA A 80 9.19 34.05 10.30
N VAL A 81 8.22 33.13 10.25
CA VAL A 81 8.37 31.78 10.79
C VAL A 81 9.32 31.02 9.88
N ALA A 82 10.63 31.12 10.14
CA ALA A 82 11.62 30.24 9.56
C ALA A 82 11.13 28.80 9.81
N GLY A 83 10.70 28.13 8.74
CA GLY A 83 10.02 26.84 8.83
C GLY A 83 10.80 25.94 9.76
N HIS A 84 10.23 25.68 10.94
CA HIS A 84 10.84 24.82 11.93
C HIS A 84 10.96 23.44 11.27
N VAL A 85 12.16 23.12 10.78
CA VAL A 85 12.47 21.79 10.26
C VAL A 85 12.48 20.90 11.48
N VAL A 86 11.31 20.34 11.79
CA VAL A 86 11.14 19.41 12.89
C VAL A 86 12.16 18.30 12.66
N GLY A 87 13.18 18.25 13.53
CA GLY A 87 14.18 17.19 13.50
C GLY A 87 13.52 15.81 13.64
N ASN A 88 14.27 14.74 13.42
CA ASN A 88 13.71 13.39 13.57
C ASN A 88 13.18 13.19 15.00
N ILE A 89 11.85 13.26 15.18
CA ILE A 89 11.18 13.08 16.47
C ILE A 89 11.42 11.65 17.00
N TYR A 90 11.52 10.68 16.10
CA TYR A 90 11.66 9.28 16.43
C TYR A 90 13.13 8.84 16.50
N PRO A 91 13.47 7.95 17.46
CA PRO A 91 14.83 7.42 17.59
C PRO A 91 15.25 6.63 16.33
N LEU A 92 16.56 6.43 16.17
CA LEU A 92 17.11 5.68 15.03
C LEU A 92 16.53 4.27 14.94
N LEU A 93 16.32 3.58 16.06
CA LEU A 93 15.63 2.29 16.10
C LEU A 93 14.35 2.44 16.91
N HIS A 94 13.21 2.47 16.22
CA HIS A 94 11.92 2.71 16.85
C HIS A 94 11.12 1.42 17.06
N SER A 95 11.04 0.57 16.04
CA SER A 95 10.17 -0.62 16.06
C SER A 95 10.65 -1.71 15.12
N VAL A 96 10.34 -2.96 15.42
CA VAL A 96 10.44 -4.07 14.46
C VAL A 96 9.02 -4.50 14.12
N THR A 97 8.69 -4.59 12.83
CA THR A 97 7.39 -5.09 12.38
C THR A 97 7.58 -6.35 11.57
N VAL A 98 6.83 -7.39 11.92
CA VAL A 98 6.75 -8.63 11.14
C VAL A 98 5.34 -8.70 10.55
N GLY A 99 5.22 -9.08 9.29
CA GLY A 99 3.95 -9.18 8.60
C GLY A 99 3.81 -10.49 7.83
N LEU A 100 2.56 -10.92 7.69
CA LEU A 100 2.14 -12.05 6.89
C LEU A 100 1.28 -11.52 5.73
N ASP A 101 1.66 -11.83 4.49
CA ASP A 101 0.83 -11.53 3.32
C ASP A 101 -0.25 -12.60 3.19
N VAL A 102 -1.51 -12.18 3.34
CA VAL A 102 -2.68 -13.07 3.26
C VAL A 102 -3.42 -12.90 1.94
N TRP A 103 -2.93 -12.06 1.03
CA TRP A 103 -3.56 -11.83 -0.27
C TRP A 103 -3.61 -13.09 -1.12
N ASP A 104 -2.47 -13.74 -1.33
CA ASP A 104 -2.38 -14.92 -2.19
C ASP A 104 -3.19 -16.13 -1.67
N PRO A 105 -3.19 -16.46 -0.37
CA PRO A 105 -4.09 -17.49 0.17
C PRO A 105 -5.56 -17.16 -0.02
N VAL A 106 -5.96 -15.90 0.20
CA VAL A 106 -7.35 -15.45 0.02
C VAL A 106 -7.76 -15.54 -1.45
N MET A 107 -6.92 -15.06 -2.36
CA MET A 107 -7.19 -15.14 -3.80
C MET A 107 -7.25 -16.58 -4.30
N ARG A 108 -6.44 -17.48 -3.75
CA ARG A 108 -6.53 -18.92 -4.05
C ARG A 108 -7.87 -19.53 -3.65
N ILE A 109 -8.44 -19.14 -2.51
CA ILE A 109 -9.78 -19.60 -2.08
C ILE A 109 -10.88 -19.05 -3.01
N ILE A 110 -10.70 -17.83 -3.55
CA ILE A 110 -11.66 -17.19 -4.46
C ILE A 110 -11.62 -17.80 -5.88
N GLY A 111 -10.61 -18.61 -6.20
CA GLY A 111 -10.50 -19.36 -7.46
C GLY A 111 -9.32 -18.96 -8.33
N GLN A 112 -8.28 -18.34 -7.76
CA GLN A 112 -7.02 -18.08 -8.45
C GLN A 112 -6.19 -19.37 -8.55
N ASP A 113 -5.74 -19.70 -9.77
CA ASP A 113 -4.99 -20.93 -10.09
C ASP A 113 -3.56 -20.95 -9.54
N TYR A 114 -3.04 -19.79 -9.13
CA TYR A 114 -1.76 -19.63 -8.48
C TYR A 114 -1.94 -19.09 -7.06
N GLY A 115 -1.05 -19.48 -6.15
CA GLY A 115 -1.08 -19.01 -4.78
C GLY A 115 0.19 -19.32 -4.02
N GLY A 116 0.36 -18.66 -2.89
CA GLY A 116 1.53 -18.77 -2.05
C GLY A 116 1.26 -18.16 -0.70
N ALA A 117 2.28 -18.14 0.14
CA ALA A 117 2.30 -17.38 1.37
C ALA A 117 3.67 -16.73 1.51
N SER A 118 3.70 -15.49 1.99
CA SER A 118 4.94 -14.81 2.34
C SER A 118 4.88 -14.17 3.70
N VAL A 119 6.05 -14.15 4.34
CA VAL A 119 6.30 -13.46 5.59
C VAL A 119 7.36 -12.40 5.30
N TRP A 120 7.18 -11.23 5.86
CA TRP A 120 8.13 -10.13 5.73
C TRP A 120 8.44 -9.50 7.07
N GLY A 121 9.62 -8.92 7.19
CA GLY A 121 10.09 -8.18 8.35
C GLY A 121 10.61 -6.82 7.94
N THR A 122 10.37 -5.81 8.78
CA THR A 122 10.89 -4.46 8.61
C THR A 122 11.43 -3.91 9.92
N ILE A 123 12.47 -3.08 9.82
CA ILE A 123 13.04 -2.34 10.94
C ILE A 123 12.70 -0.87 10.74
N GLY A 124 12.06 -0.24 11.72
CA GLY A 124 11.65 1.16 11.66
C GLY A 124 12.78 2.10 12.06
N LEU A 125 13.35 2.79 11.07
CA LEU A 125 14.41 3.77 11.23
C LEU A 125 13.85 5.20 11.19
N HIS A 126 13.91 5.94 12.30
CA HIS A 126 13.38 7.30 12.44
C HIS A 126 11.91 7.46 12.02
N ASN A 127 11.11 6.37 12.05
CA ASN A 127 9.75 6.33 11.50
C ASN A 127 9.66 6.81 10.03
N ARG A 128 10.79 6.82 9.31
CA ARG A 128 10.94 7.37 7.96
C ARG A 128 11.39 6.31 6.98
N PHE A 129 12.42 5.54 7.33
CA PHE A 129 12.96 4.48 6.49
C PHE A 129 12.68 3.12 7.11
N PHE A 130 12.24 2.18 6.29
CA PHE A 130 11.85 0.84 6.68
C PHE A 130 12.51 -0.16 5.75
N PRO A 131 13.79 -0.51 5.98
CA PRO A 131 14.38 -1.67 5.32
C PRO A 131 13.47 -2.88 5.52
N ARG A 132 13.21 -3.58 4.41
CA ARG A 132 12.27 -4.70 4.31
C ARG A 132 12.99 -5.94 3.80
N PHE A 133 12.71 -7.06 4.43
CA PHE A 133 13.07 -8.38 3.96
C PHE A 133 11.81 -9.23 3.87
N GLU A 134 11.62 -9.95 2.77
CA GLU A 134 10.48 -10.83 2.55
C GLU A 134 10.97 -12.20 2.09
N PHE A 135 10.33 -13.23 2.63
CA PHE A 135 10.54 -14.62 2.26
C PHE A 135 9.17 -15.27 2.07
N GLY A 136 9.02 -15.99 0.97
CA GLY A 136 7.78 -16.70 0.71
C GLY A 136 7.98 -17.92 -0.16
N MET A 137 6.91 -18.71 -0.24
CA MET A 137 6.83 -19.86 -1.11
C MET A 137 5.56 -19.74 -1.94
N SER A 138 5.66 -20.04 -3.23
CA SER A 138 4.53 -19.96 -4.14
C SER A 138 4.50 -21.13 -5.11
N GLN A 139 3.30 -21.54 -5.48
CA GLN A 139 3.02 -22.59 -6.45
C GLN A 139 2.00 -22.10 -7.47
N ALA A 140 2.05 -22.65 -8.68
CA ALA A 140 1.11 -22.32 -9.73
C ALA A 140 0.74 -23.56 -10.55
N ASP A 141 -0.56 -23.71 -10.82
CA ASP A 141 -1.10 -24.72 -11.72
C ASP A 141 -2.05 -24.01 -12.69
N ILE A 142 -1.49 -23.49 -13.78
CA ILE A 142 -2.22 -22.61 -14.71
C ILE A 142 -2.50 -23.36 -16.00
N THR A 143 -3.79 -23.48 -16.35
CA THR A 143 -4.24 -23.94 -17.66
C THR A 143 -4.97 -22.80 -18.36
N PRO A 144 -4.34 -22.10 -19.34
CA PRO A 144 -5.00 -20.98 -20.01
C PRO A 144 -6.18 -21.44 -20.87
N ASP A 145 -7.35 -20.83 -20.68
CA ASP A 145 -8.55 -21.09 -21.49
C ASP A 145 -8.26 -20.85 -22.98
N GLY A 146 -8.42 -21.88 -23.80
CA GLY A 146 -8.21 -21.82 -25.26
C GLY A 146 -6.80 -22.18 -25.74
N MET A 147 -5.86 -22.44 -24.83
CA MET A 147 -4.54 -22.99 -25.18
C MET A 147 -4.39 -24.39 -24.58
N ASN A 148 -4.07 -25.37 -25.42
CA ASN A 148 -3.84 -26.74 -24.99
C ASN A 148 -2.42 -26.87 -24.41
N PHE A 149 -2.13 -26.24 -23.27
CA PHE A 149 -0.93 -26.51 -22.47
C PHE A 149 -1.21 -26.24 -20.99
N THR A 150 -0.70 -27.09 -20.11
CA THR A 150 -0.78 -26.94 -18.66
C THR A 150 0.59 -26.58 -18.12
N PHE A 151 0.70 -25.43 -17.46
CA PHE A 151 1.92 -25.00 -16.80
C PHE A 151 1.87 -25.32 -15.32
N LYS A 152 2.78 -26.19 -14.88
CA LYS A 152 2.95 -26.53 -13.47
C LYS A 152 4.28 -26.00 -12.97
N SER A 153 4.21 -25.19 -11.92
CA SER A 153 5.37 -24.83 -11.12
C SER A 153 5.17 -25.40 -9.71
N PRO A 154 6.03 -26.36 -9.29
CA PRO A 154 6.06 -26.84 -7.92
C PRO A 154 6.31 -25.69 -6.94
N LEU A 155 6.08 -25.95 -5.65
CA LEU A 155 6.33 -24.97 -4.59
C LEU A 155 7.78 -24.47 -4.65
N ALA A 156 7.94 -23.18 -4.97
CA ALA A 156 9.22 -22.54 -5.18
C ALA A 156 9.41 -21.36 -4.21
N PRO A 157 10.60 -21.22 -3.60
CA PRO A 157 10.89 -20.11 -2.73
C PRO A 157 11.16 -18.82 -3.51
N PHE A 158 10.84 -17.69 -2.90
CA PHE A 158 11.26 -16.38 -3.37
C PHE A 158 11.71 -15.52 -2.20
N PHE A 159 12.66 -14.65 -2.50
CA PHE A 159 13.24 -13.71 -1.55
C PHE A 159 13.08 -12.31 -2.12
N LYS A 160 12.71 -11.35 -1.27
CA LYS A 160 12.71 -9.93 -1.61
C LYS A 160 13.46 -9.15 -0.57
N ILE A 161 14.23 -8.17 -1.03
CA ILE A 161 14.96 -7.23 -0.18
C ILE A 161 14.72 -5.83 -0.70
N GLY A 162 14.47 -4.89 0.19
CA GLY A 162 14.12 -3.53 -0.22
C GLY A 162 14.06 -2.55 0.93
N CYS A 163 13.50 -1.39 0.64
CA CYS A 163 13.26 -0.35 1.62
C CYS A 163 11.98 0.39 1.29
N ALA A 164 11.22 0.76 2.33
CA ALA A 164 10.05 1.62 2.23
C ALA A 164 10.30 2.95 2.94
N TYR A 165 9.72 4.00 2.39
CA TYR A 165 9.75 5.37 2.88
C TYR A 165 8.35 5.76 3.36
N ASN A 166 8.22 6.18 4.61
CA ASN A 166 6.97 6.72 5.15
C ASN A 166 6.89 8.23 4.89
N ILE A 167 5.83 8.64 4.20
CA ILE A 167 5.57 10.06 3.90
C ILE A 167 5.20 10.80 5.19
N PHE A 168 4.45 10.15 6.07
CA PHE A 168 4.01 10.71 7.36
C PHE A 168 5.03 10.44 8.47
N TYR A 169 6.29 10.78 8.23
CA TYR A 169 7.37 10.58 9.20
C TYR A 169 7.19 11.39 10.49
N ASN A 170 6.49 12.53 10.39
CA ASN A 170 6.21 13.45 11.50
C ASN A 170 4.89 13.15 12.24
N SER A 171 4.16 12.11 11.82
CA SER A 171 2.88 11.72 12.42
C SER A 171 3.00 10.42 13.19
N ASP A 172 1.90 10.04 13.83
CA ASP A 172 1.79 8.83 14.62
C ASP A 172 2.21 7.59 13.79
N PRO A 173 3.17 6.76 14.27
CA PRO A 173 3.62 5.54 13.61
C PRO A 173 2.52 4.49 13.41
N ASP A 174 1.37 4.65 14.06
CA ASP A 174 0.21 3.78 13.92
C ASP A 174 -0.49 3.90 12.56
N TYR A 175 -0.35 5.06 11.89
CA TYR A 175 -0.90 5.32 10.56
C TYR A 175 0.21 5.73 9.61
N GLN A 176 0.52 4.87 8.64
CA GLN A 176 1.64 5.11 7.73
C GLN A 176 1.18 5.04 6.29
N LEU A 177 1.61 6.03 5.50
CA LEU A 177 1.53 5.99 4.05
C LEU A 177 2.96 5.79 3.54
N SER A 178 3.21 4.62 2.96
CA SER A 178 4.53 4.15 2.61
C SER A 178 4.69 3.99 1.11
N PHE A 179 5.86 4.35 0.59
CA PHE A 179 6.30 4.10 -0.77
C PHE A 179 7.66 3.43 -0.74
N GLY A 180 7.84 2.32 -1.44
CA GLY A 180 9.04 1.51 -1.35
C GLY A 180 9.44 0.88 -2.66
N ALA A 181 10.65 0.34 -2.65
CA ALA A 181 11.24 -0.40 -3.75
C ALA A 181 11.89 -1.67 -3.19
N ASN A 182 11.63 -2.79 -3.84
CA ASN A 182 12.16 -4.10 -3.51
C ASN A 182 12.80 -4.73 -4.74
N TYR A 183 13.94 -5.37 -4.55
CA TYR A 183 14.52 -6.30 -5.50
C TYR A 183 14.20 -7.71 -5.05
N ALA A 184 13.73 -8.54 -5.97
CA ALA A 184 13.31 -9.89 -5.70
C ALA A 184 14.09 -10.88 -6.55
N PHE A 185 14.38 -12.02 -5.95
CA PHE A 185 15.11 -13.12 -6.55
C PHE A 185 14.37 -14.43 -6.26
N THR A 186 14.13 -15.21 -7.32
CA THR A 186 13.47 -16.51 -7.20
C THR A 186 14.16 -17.56 -8.09
N PRO A 187 14.70 -18.62 -7.48
CA PRO A 187 15.04 -19.85 -8.19
C PRO A 187 13.81 -20.75 -8.26
N PHE A 188 13.45 -21.22 -9.45
CA PHE A 188 12.28 -22.09 -9.61
C PHE A 188 12.44 -23.09 -10.74
N SER A 189 11.63 -24.14 -10.67
CA SER A 189 11.49 -25.09 -11.77
C SER A 189 10.06 -25.06 -12.28
N TYR A 190 9.89 -25.38 -13.55
CA TYR A 190 8.57 -25.55 -14.14
C TYR A 190 8.57 -26.67 -15.17
N THR A 191 7.38 -27.21 -15.40
CA THR A 191 7.08 -28.22 -16.41
C THR A 191 5.92 -27.70 -17.26
N ILE A 192 6.01 -27.91 -18.58
CA ILE A 192 4.91 -27.68 -19.51
C ILE A 192 4.41 -29.05 -19.96
N GLU A 193 3.19 -29.37 -19.57
CA GLU A 193 2.51 -30.64 -19.87
C GLU A 193 1.39 -30.40 -20.90
N ASN A 194 0.97 -31.47 -21.58
CA ASN A 194 -0.22 -31.50 -22.45
C ASN A 194 -0.22 -30.50 -23.61
N VAL A 195 0.92 -30.30 -24.30
CA VAL A 195 0.94 -29.51 -25.54
C VAL A 195 0.24 -30.30 -26.65
N LYS A 196 -1.07 -30.10 -26.83
CA LYS A 196 -1.79 -30.73 -27.94
C LYS A 196 -1.51 -29.98 -29.23
N LEU A 197 -0.62 -30.52 -30.05
CA LEU A 197 -0.48 -30.08 -31.44
C LEU A 197 -1.68 -30.63 -32.23
N LEU A 198 -2.66 -29.78 -32.56
CA LEU A 198 -3.58 -30.11 -33.65
C LEU A 198 -2.77 -30.06 -34.94
N SER A 199 -2.42 -31.22 -35.48
CA SER A 199 -1.95 -31.30 -36.85
C SER A 199 -3.20 -31.43 -37.75
N ASP A 200 -3.44 -30.45 -38.62
CA ASP A 200 -4.53 -30.51 -39.62
C ASP A 200 -4.33 -31.65 -40.64
N TYR A 201 -3.13 -32.25 -40.68
CA TYR A 201 -2.71 -33.19 -41.72
C TYR A 201 -2.67 -34.66 -41.27
N TRP A 202 -2.51 -34.94 -39.97
CA TRP A 202 -2.54 -36.30 -39.39
C TRP A 202 -3.46 -36.37 -38.16
N PRO A 203 -4.46 -37.28 -38.13
CA PRO A 203 -5.28 -37.48 -36.94
C PRO A 203 -4.49 -38.22 -35.87
N GLY A 204 -3.98 -37.49 -34.88
CA GLY A 204 -3.31 -38.04 -33.70
C GLY A 204 -2.93 -36.94 -32.71
N GLU A 205 -3.45 -37.02 -31.48
CA GLU A 205 -3.00 -36.16 -30.39
C GLU A 205 -1.63 -36.67 -29.92
N THR A 206 -0.57 -35.89 -30.12
CA THR A 206 0.74 -36.19 -29.51
C THR A 206 0.92 -35.33 -28.28
N ASP A 207 0.83 -35.94 -27.10
CA ASP A 207 1.10 -35.26 -25.83
C ASP A 207 2.61 -35.06 -25.67
N LEU A 208 3.11 -33.89 -26.02
CA LEU A 208 4.50 -33.51 -25.74
C LEU A 208 4.58 -32.99 -24.30
N THR A 209 5.26 -33.77 -23.44
CA THR A 209 5.67 -33.32 -22.10
C THR A 209 7.11 -32.84 -22.18
N PHE A 210 7.34 -31.56 -21.89
CA PHE A 210 8.70 -31.04 -21.82
C PHE A 210 9.33 -31.36 -20.45
N PRO A 211 10.62 -31.75 -20.42
CA PRO A 211 11.29 -32.07 -19.16
C PRO A 211 11.38 -30.84 -18.24
N LYS A 212 11.35 -31.12 -16.93
CA LYS A 212 11.47 -30.11 -15.85
C LYS A 212 12.67 -29.19 -16.12
N THR A 213 12.40 -27.91 -16.32
CA THR A 213 13.45 -26.91 -16.56
C THR A 213 13.59 -26.01 -15.34
N SER A 214 14.82 -25.89 -14.83
CA SER A 214 15.15 -24.97 -13.75
C SER A 214 15.60 -23.64 -14.33
N THR A 215 15.04 -22.54 -13.83
CA THR A 215 15.42 -21.19 -14.20
C THR A 215 15.42 -20.28 -12.97
N THR A 216 16.01 -19.11 -13.13
CA THR A 216 16.10 -18.10 -12.08
C THR A 216 15.57 -16.79 -12.65
N ALA A 217 14.76 -16.09 -11.87
CA ALA A 217 14.26 -14.77 -12.23
C ALA A 217 14.61 -13.75 -11.15
N GLY A 218 15.07 -12.58 -11.60
CA GLY A 218 15.23 -11.37 -10.81
C GLY A 218 14.27 -10.31 -11.29
N TYR A 219 13.50 -9.72 -10.39
CA TYR A 219 12.54 -8.66 -10.71
C TYR A 219 12.62 -7.53 -9.70
N PHE A 220 12.18 -6.35 -10.14
CA PHE A 220 12.05 -5.17 -9.30
C PHE A 220 10.57 -4.90 -9.02
N GLU A 221 10.27 -4.52 -7.79
CA GLU A 221 8.93 -4.25 -7.30
C GLU A 221 8.89 -2.87 -6.65
N ILE A 222 8.02 -2.00 -7.14
CA ILE A 222 7.68 -0.73 -6.49
C ILE A 222 6.40 -0.95 -5.71
N THR A 223 6.37 -0.54 -4.46
CA THR A 223 5.23 -0.75 -3.57
C THR A 223 4.73 0.58 -3.03
N ALA A 224 3.42 0.83 -3.11
CA ALA A 224 2.75 1.90 -2.39
C ALA A 224 1.73 1.27 -1.44
N GLY A 225 1.70 1.64 -0.17
CA GLY A 225 0.78 1.01 0.77
C GLY A 225 0.44 1.86 1.97
N ILE A 226 -0.69 1.52 2.59
CA ILE A 226 -1.19 2.17 3.80
C ILE A 226 -1.21 1.12 4.90
N LYS A 227 -0.69 1.51 6.07
CA LYS A 227 -0.76 0.74 7.31
C LYS A 227 -1.70 1.45 8.28
N VAL A 228 -2.59 0.68 8.89
CA VAL A 228 -3.52 1.14 9.92
C VAL A 228 -3.44 0.19 11.12
N ARG A 229 -3.19 0.73 12.32
CA ARG A 229 -3.31 -0.04 13.55
C ARG A 229 -4.77 -0.36 13.86
N ILE A 230 -5.05 -1.63 14.14
CA ILE A 230 -6.40 -2.08 14.54
C ILE A 230 -6.47 -2.27 16.04
N VAL A 231 -5.58 -3.09 16.62
CA VAL A 231 -5.56 -3.37 18.07
C VAL A 231 -4.14 -3.44 18.57
N LYS A 232 -3.77 -2.53 19.49
CA LYS A 232 -2.49 -2.48 20.24
C LYS A 232 -1.24 -2.59 19.37
N ASN A 233 -0.81 -3.80 19.04
CA ASN A 233 0.40 -4.11 18.29
C ASN A 233 0.09 -4.75 16.92
N ILE A 234 -1.18 -5.01 16.63
CA ILE A 234 -1.64 -5.58 15.36
C ILE A 234 -2.11 -4.45 14.45
N SER A 235 -1.52 -4.39 13.26
CA SER A 235 -1.89 -3.50 12.19
C SER A 235 -2.31 -4.28 10.96
N LEU A 236 -3.16 -3.69 10.15
CA LEU A 236 -3.51 -4.19 8.82
C LEU A 236 -3.01 -3.19 7.79
N GLY A 237 -2.75 -3.66 6.58
CA GLY A 237 -2.37 -2.77 5.51
C GLY A 237 -2.58 -3.36 4.15
N TRP A 238 -2.96 -2.47 3.24
CA TRP A 238 -2.97 -2.76 1.82
C TRP A 238 -1.67 -2.28 1.19
N HIS A 239 -1.28 -2.94 0.12
CA HIS A 239 -0.15 -2.57 -0.71
C HIS A 239 -0.54 -2.75 -2.17
N ILE A 240 -0.19 -1.79 -3.01
CA ILE A 240 -0.22 -1.89 -4.45
C ILE A 240 1.23 -2.09 -4.89
N LYS A 241 1.48 -3.16 -5.62
CA LYS A 241 2.80 -3.58 -6.07
C LYS A 241 2.86 -3.46 -7.60
N TYR A 242 3.87 -2.78 -8.12
CA TYR A 242 4.19 -2.74 -9.55
C TYR A 242 5.49 -3.51 -9.79
N HIS A 243 5.45 -4.54 -10.63
CA HIS A 243 6.58 -5.43 -10.85
C HIS A 243 7.12 -5.31 -12.29
N THR A 244 8.44 -5.33 -12.42
CA THR A 244 9.13 -5.42 -13.71
C THR A 244 10.25 -6.46 -13.65
N ILE A 245 10.33 -7.32 -14.66
CA ILE A 245 11.38 -8.34 -14.75
C ILE A 245 12.68 -7.65 -15.18
N LEU A 246 13.77 -7.92 -14.46
CA LEU A 246 15.10 -7.38 -14.77
C LEU A 246 16.02 -8.43 -15.39
N HIS A 247 16.04 -9.63 -14.78
CA HIS A 247 16.89 -10.72 -15.22
C HIS A 247 16.09 -12.01 -15.28
N GLU A 248 16.33 -12.80 -16.31
CA GLU A 248 15.70 -14.09 -16.49
C GLU A 248 16.71 -15.06 -17.11
N GLY A 249 16.85 -16.23 -16.48
CA GLY A 249 17.64 -17.33 -17.01
C GLY A 249 17.06 -17.84 -18.33
N ARG A 250 17.93 -18.06 -19.31
CA ARG A 250 17.53 -18.64 -20.60
C ARG A 250 17.03 -20.07 -20.39
N SER A 251 15.86 -20.38 -20.93
CA SER A 251 15.30 -21.73 -20.95
C SER A 251 15.16 -22.21 -22.39
N ALA A 252 15.46 -23.49 -22.63
CA ALA A 252 15.28 -24.14 -23.93
C ALA A 252 13.80 -24.28 -24.33
N VAL A 253 12.89 -24.25 -23.35
CA VAL A 253 11.44 -24.48 -23.53
C VAL A 253 10.66 -23.16 -23.67
N GLY A 254 11.35 -22.01 -23.64
CA GLY A 254 10.74 -20.69 -23.75
C GLY A 254 10.54 -19.98 -22.40
N LYS A 255 9.73 -18.93 -22.40
CA LYS A 255 9.56 -18.03 -21.25
C LYS A 255 8.45 -18.52 -20.30
N PRO A 256 8.71 -18.70 -18.99
CA PRO A 256 7.69 -19.10 -18.01
C PRO A 256 6.54 -18.08 -17.90
N ILE A 257 5.31 -18.57 -17.97
CA ILE A 257 4.09 -17.76 -17.82
C ILE A 257 3.83 -17.31 -16.37
N TYR A 258 4.43 -17.98 -15.39
CA TYR A 258 4.35 -17.62 -13.98
C TYR A 258 5.75 -17.57 -13.36
N ILE A 259 5.99 -16.55 -12.55
CA ILE A 259 7.21 -16.41 -11.76
C ILE A 259 6.80 -16.35 -10.27
N PRO A 260 7.35 -17.22 -9.40
CA PRO A 260 7.03 -17.22 -7.97
C PRO A 260 7.28 -15.85 -7.31
N GLY A 261 6.28 -15.36 -6.56
CA GLY A 261 6.30 -14.06 -5.89
C GLY A 261 6.10 -12.83 -6.79
N PHE A 262 6.25 -12.97 -8.11
CA PHE A 262 5.95 -11.94 -9.11
C PHE A 262 4.51 -12.07 -9.62
N GLY A 263 4.03 -13.31 -9.82
CA GLY A 263 2.72 -13.60 -10.36
C GLY A 263 2.74 -14.02 -11.83
N LYS A 264 1.60 -13.86 -12.50
CA LYS A 264 1.45 -14.16 -13.94
C LYS A 264 2.12 -13.10 -14.80
N ARG A 265 2.85 -13.54 -15.83
CA ARG A 265 3.47 -12.67 -16.82
C ARG A 265 2.40 -11.89 -17.59
N GLY A 266 2.62 -10.58 -17.75
CA GLY A 266 1.69 -9.67 -18.43
C GLY A 266 0.80 -8.85 -17.49
N THR A 267 0.81 -9.15 -16.18
CA THR A 267 0.11 -8.37 -15.16
C THR A 267 1.13 -7.65 -14.28
N PRO A 268 1.52 -6.41 -14.60
CA PRO A 268 2.56 -5.71 -13.84
C PRO A 268 2.06 -5.18 -12.48
N ILE A 269 0.75 -4.97 -12.32
CA ILE A 269 0.16 -4.40 -11.11
C ILE A 269 -0.59 -5.49 -10.32
N THR A 270 -0.27 -5.63 -9.05
CA THR A 270 -0.92 -6.58 -8.13
C THR A 270 -1.25 -5.90 -6.81
N GLY A 271 -2.38 -6.27 -6.21
CA GLY A 271 -2.72 -5.90 -4.84
C GLY A 271 -2.06 -6.84 -3.83
N ALA A 272 -1.89 -6.40 -2.60
CA ALA A 272 -1.48 -7.22 -1.48
C ALA A 272 -2.12 -6.70 -0.21
N PHE A 273 -2.38 -7.62 0.71
CA PHE A 273 -3.01 -7.33 1.98
C PHE A 273 -2.28 -8.10 3.07
N SER A 274 -1.72 -7.38 4.04
CA SER A 274 -0.87 -7.97 5.05
C SER A 274 -1.39 -7.69 6.45
N VAL A 275 -1.31 -8.72 7.29
CA VAL A 275 -1.49 -8.62 8.74
C VAL A 275 -0.12 -8.42 9.36
N MET A 276 0.02 -7.39 10.18
CA MET A 276 1.30 -6.94 10.72
C MET A 276 1.27 -6.95 12.25
N TYR A 277 2.37 -7.36 12.84
CA TYR A 277 2.62 -7.26 14.26
C TYR A 277 3.86 -6.40 14.51
N THR A 278 3.68 -5.27 15.19
CA THR A 278 4.74 -4.30 15.47
C THR A 278 5.19 -4.43 16.93
N LEU A 279 6.46 -4.78 17.14
CA LEU A 279 7.13 -4.70 18.43
C LEU A 279 7.82 -3.33 18.58
N PRO A 280 7.39 -2.48 19.53
CA PRO A 280 8.11 -1.25 19.85
C PRO A 280 9.40 -1.60 20.60
N LEU A 281 10.55 -1.17 20.09
CA LEU A 281 11.85 -1.42 20.74
C LEU A 281 12.19 -0.32 21.75
N ASN A 282 11.88 0.93 21.41
CA ASN A 282 12.14 2.08 22.27
C ASN A 282 10.82 2.81 22.54
N LYS A 283 10.23 2.56 23.72
CA LYS A 283 9.05 3.30 24.21
C LYS A 283 9.53 4.59 24.85
N GLN A 284 9.77 5.62 24.04
CA GLN A 284 9.78 6.98 24.58
C GLN A 284 8.39 7.55 24.43
N GLU A 285 7.81 8.01 25.54
CA GLU A 285 6.61 8.83 25.52
C GLU A 285 6.94 10.13 24.79
N LEU A 286 6.46 10.25 23.56
CA LEU A 286 6.58 11.49 22.82
C LEU A 286 5.62 12.50 23.43
N PRO A 287 5.99 13.80 23.51
CA PRO A 287 5.05 14.83 23.90
C PRO A 287 3.90 14.82 22.90
N ARG A 288 2.73 14.36 23.37
CA ARG A 288 1.49 14.45 22.62
C ARG A 288 1.26 15.93 22.35
N VAL A 289 1.41 16.34 21.09
CA VAL A 289 1.00 17.68 20.68
C VAL A 289 -0.53 17.64 20.69
N ASP A 290 -1.11 17.99 21.83
CA ASP A 290 -2.54 18.23 21.96
C ASP A 290 -2.88 19.35 20.96
N LYS A 291 -3.69 19.01 19.95
CA LYS A 291 -4.21 19.94 18.94
C LYS A 291 -5.53 20.53 19.43
#